data_AF-A0A2N5Z6D1-F1
#
_entry.id   AF-A0A2N5Z6D1-F1
#
_cell.length_a   1.000
_cell.length_b   1.000
_cell.length_c   1.000
_cell.angle_alpha   90.00
_cell.angle_beta   90.00
_cell.angle_gamma   90.00
#
_symmetry.space_group_name_H-M   'P 1'
#
loop_
_entity.id
_entity.type
_entity.pdbx_description
1 polymer ?
#
loop_
_entity_poly.entity_id
_entity_poly.type
_entity_poly.pdbx_seq_one_letter_code
_entity_poly.pdbx_strand_id
1 'polypeptide(L)'
;MKTSEGSIKKVLNKLKDENIQTWFDLGIFLDKIKENRKTPQKRFIGTYEDFKAYMCKSNISFITYQYSIDGVSIEVEKYTKIFSKKFTGAKIHYIGGKFFPEAEKIVPKGVKRYELSLIKGFDEWDLYKEFFFTKLERGSKTYNDLIEKFWNQTLEIVNSLGTYIVENKIRLLYLINVCSNPGNISLSLAIVLLSEFLEIPVINNNHDFYWEGGNSEIDKKIKSLSDGPRDFFFTNAHIGEVFSIIEVLFPWDSKIWINVNINNQQNEHLININGHNPARVKEIGTAVDTTIYRNTSKRKKINTFYQFEQVLSRYSGTLI
;
A
#
# COMPACT_ATOMS: atom_id res chain seq x y z
N MET A 1 27.77 6.51 17.62
CA MET A 1 26.38 6.87 17.24
C MET A 1 26.39 7.78 16.01
N LYS A 2 26.98 7.31 14.88
CA LYS A 2 27.27 8.08 13.64
C LYS A 2 26.71 7.40 12.37
N THR A 3 25.73 6.51 12.51
CA THR A 3 25.48 5.43 11.52
C THR A 3 24.14 5.47 10.79
N SER A 4 23.22 6.39 11.12
CA SER A 4 21.86 6.45 10.55
C SER A 4 21.81 7.25 9.24
N GLU A 5 22.15 8.54 9.25
CA GLU A 5 22.16 9.38 8.03
C GLU A 5 23.10 8.85 6.93
N GLY A 6 24.24 8.27 7.33
CA GLY A 6 25.18 7.64 6.40
C GLY A 6 24.61 6.43 5.67
N SER A 7 23.54 5.80 6.19
CA SER A 7 22.87 4.67 5.54
C SER A 7 21.95 5.14 4.42
N ILE A 8 21.08 6.12 4.68
CA ILE A 8 20.13 6.60 3.65
C ILE A 8 20.86 7.36 2.53
N LYS A 9 21.89 8.16 2.85
CA LYS A 9 22.71 8.84 1.85
C LYS A 9 23.39 7.86 0.89
N LYS A 10 23.86 6.71 1.40
CA LYS A 10 24.44 5.64 0.55
C LYS A 10 23.39 5.02 -0.37
N VAL A 11 22.19 4.75 0.15
CA VAL A 11 21.08 4.24 -0.68
C VAL A 11 20.74 5.23 -1.77
N LEU A 12 20.56 6.51 -1.44
CA LEU A 12 20.23 7.55 -2.42
C LEU A 12 21.31 7.74 -3.48
N ASN A 13 22.59 7.75 -3.10
CA ASN A 13 23.67 7.84 -4.07
C ASN A 13 23.61 6.65 -5.03
N LYS A 14 23.48 5.43 -4.50
CA LYS A 14 23.36 4.24 -5.34
C LYS A 14 22.16 4.31 -6.28
N LEU A 15 21.00 4.76 -5.81
CA LEU A 15 19.80 4.90 -6.65
C LEU A 15 19.98 5.97 -7.74
N LYS A 16 20.64 7.10 -7.42
CA LYS A 16 20.96 8.13 -8.42
C LYS A 16 21.94 7.61 -9.47
N ASP A 17 22.88 6.76 -9.08
CA ASP A 17 23.86 6.15 -9.98
C ASP A 17 23.23 5.16 -10.98
N GLU A 18 22.02 4.64 -10.72
CA GLU A 18 21.29 3.79 -11.69
C GLU A 18 20.82 4.58 -12.92
N ASN A 19 20.73 5.92 -12.83
CA ASN A 19 20.38 6.83 -13.94
C ASN A 19 19.20 6.36 -14.79
N ILE A 20 18.07 6.06 -14.15
CA ILE A 20 16.84 5.61 -14.82
C ILE A 20 16.26 6.76 -15.66
N GLN A 21 16.25 6.59 -16.98
CA GLN A 21 15.71 7.57 -17.93
C GLN A 21 14.58 7.00 -18.79
N THR A 22 14.48 5.67 -18.88
CA THR A 22 13.45 4.97 -19.64
C THR A 22 12.72 3.93 -18.79
N TRP A 23 11.53 3.54 -19.23
CA TRP A 23 10.77 2.45 -18.60
C TRP A 23 11.54 1.12 -18.63
N PHE A 24 12.35 0.92 -19.67
CA PHE A 24 13.19 -0.26 -19.80
C PHE A 24 14.32 -0.28 -18.75
N ASP A 25 14.95 0.86 -18.49
CA ASP A 25 15.96 0.99 -17.43
C ASP A 25 15.36 0.60 -16.07
N LEU A 26 14.15 1.10 -15.79
CA LEU A 26 13.44 0.77 -14.55
C LEU A 26 13.10 -0.72 -14.46
N GLY A 27 12.62 -1.32 -15.54
CA GLY A 27 12.33 -2.76 -15.61
C GLY A 27 13.57 -3.59 -15.27
N ILE A 28 14.69 -3.35 -15.96
CA ILE A 28 15.98 -4.02 -15.69
C ILE A 28 16.41 -3.80 -14.24
N PHE A 29 16.26 -2.59 -13.72
CA PHE A 29 16.64 -2.27 -12.36
C PHE A 29 15.82 -3.08 -11.33
N LEU A 30 14.50 -3.19 -11.52
CA LEU A 30 13.64 -4.00 -10.66
C LEU A 30 13.98 -5.49 -10.74
N ASP A 31 14.30 -6.01 -11.93
CA ASP A 31 14.74 -7.39 -12.10
C ASP A 31 16.06 -7.64 -11.37
N LYS A 32 17.04 -6.72 -11.50
CA LYS A 32 18.29 -6.77 -10.72
C LYS A 32 18.03 -6.80 -9.22
N ILE A 33 17.07 -6.05 -8.70
CA ILE A 33 16.72 -6.10 -7.27
C ILE A 33 16.19 -7.49 -6.90
N LYS A 34 15.31 -8.08 -7.72
CA LYS A 34 14.74 -9.42 -7.47
C LYS A 34 15.80 -10.53 -7.54
N GLU A 35 16.70 -10.46 -8.51
CA GLU A 35 17.73 -11.48 -8.77
C GLU A 35 18.91 -11.38 -7.80
N ASN A 36 19.37 -10.18 -7.46
CA ASN A 36 20.52 -9.98 -6.57
C ASN A 36 20.18 -10.15 -5.08
N ARG A 37 18.99 -10.65 -4.75
CA ARG A 37 18.62 -11.00 -3.38
C ARG A 37 19.57 -12.08 -2.87
N LYS A 38 20.47 -11.70 -1.95
CA LYS A 38 21.38 -12.63 -1.29
C LYS A 38 20.59 -13.82 -0.72
N THR A 39 21.00 -15.03 -1.05
CA THR A 39 20.38 -16.26 -0.55
C THR A 39 21.39 -17.07 0.26
N PRO A 40 21.10 -17.42 1.53
CA PRO A 40 19.92 -17.01 2.31
C PRO A 40 19.99 -15.52 2.70
N GLN A 41 18.83 -14.83 2.71
CA GLN A 41 18.75 -13.47 3.29
C GLN A 41 18.95 -13.54 4.81
N LYS A 42 19.29 -12.40 5.43
CA LYS A 42 19.41 -12.30 6.89
C LYS A 42 18.15 -12.86 7.55
N ARG A 43 18.32 -13.91 8.34
CA ARG A 43 17.27 -14.46 9.19
C ARG A 43 17.38 -13.83 10.57
N PHE A 44 16.26 -13.63 11.24
CA PHE A 44 16.29 -13.41 12.67
C PHE A 44 16.82 -14.68 13.33
N ILE A 45 17.89 -14.57 14.10
CA ILE A 45 18.49 -15.69 14.83
C ILE A 45 18.01 -15.58 16.27
N GLY A 46 17.24 -16.56 16.71
CA GLY A 46 16.69 -16.63 18.06
C GLY A 46 15.32 -17.28 18.09
N THR A 47 14.72 -17.28 19.29
CA THR A 47 13.36 -17.74 19.53
C THR A 47 12.33 -16.67 19.17
N TYR A 48 11.05 -17.04 19.19
CA TYR A 48 9.96 -16.07 19.07
C TYR A 48 9.98 -15.01 20.18
N GLU A 49 10.38 -15.39 21.40
CA GLU A 49 10.48 -14.44 22.52
C GLU A 49 11.65 -13.46 22.32
N ASP A 50 12.76 -13.90 21.74
CA ASP A 50 13.87 -13.01 21.37
C ASP A 50 13.41 -12.01 20.29
N PHE A 51 12.66 -12.48 19.30
CA PHE A 51 12.06 -11.62 18.27
C PHE A 51 11.10 -10.59 18.88
N LYS A 52 10.21 -11.04 19.76
CA LYS A 52 9.28 -10.16 20.47
C LYS A 52 10.03 -9.12 21.29
N ALA A 53 11.05 -9.51 22.04
CA ALA A 53 11.88 -8.59 22.81
C ALA A 53 12.65 -7.59 21.93
N TYR A 54 13.13 -8.02 20.76
CA TYR A 54 13.72 -7.15 19.74
C TYR A 54 12.70 -6.12 19.22
N MET A 55 11.47 -6.57 18.92
CA MET A 55 10.39 -5.69 18.46
C MET A 55 9.95 -4.70 19.53
N CYS A 56 9.90 -5.08 20.81
CA CYS A 56 9.61 -4.16 21.92
C CYS A 56 10.63 -3.02 22.06
N LYS A 57 11.85 -3.19 21.52
CA LYS A 57 12.91 -2.17 21.52
C LYS A 57 13.01 -1.41 20.19
N SER A 58 12.15 -1.75 19.23
CA SER A 58 12.14 -1.22 17.88
C SER A 58 10.89 -0.38 17.63
N ASN A 59 10.91 0.49 16.62
CA ASN A 59 9.74 1.28 16.25
C ASN A 59 9.05 0.69 15.01
N ILE A 60 7.75 0.94 14.92
CA ILE A 60 6.87 0.37 13.90
C ILE A 60 6.13 1.51 13.25
N SER A 61 6.01 1.49 11.92
CA SER A 61 5.21 2.47 11.19
C SER A 61 4.01 1.83 10.51
N PHE A 62 2.85 2.46 10.65
CA PHE A 62 1.71 2.26 9.77
C PHE A 62 1.73 3.30 8.66
N ILE A 63 1.65 2.85 7.42
CA ILE A 63 1.76 3.70 6.23
C ILE A 63 0.52 3.51 5.35
N THR A 64 -0.14 4.62 5.02
CA THR A 64 -1.26 4.69 4.08
C THR A 64 -1.25 6.06 3.40
N TYR A 65 -2.08 6.29 2.39
CA TYR A 65 -2.13 7.55 1.66
C TYR A 65 -2.63 8.72 2.51
N GLN A 66 -3.56 8.48 3.43
CA GLN A 66 -4.15 9.50 4.28
C GLN A 66 -4.77 8.90 5.55
N TYR A 67 -4.99 9.75 6.56
CA TYR A 67 -5.74 9.39 7.77
C TYR A 67 -6.98 10.28 7.91
N SER A 68 -8.15 9.65 8.01
CA SER A 68 -9.46 10.29 8.19
C SER A 68 -10.40 9.40 9.00
N ILE A 69 -11.69 9.69 9.09
CA ILE A 69 -12.70 8.74 9.61
C ILE A 69 -13.17 7.85 8.45
N ASP A 70 -12.31 6.90 8.06
CA ASP A 70 -12.57 5.91 7.02
C ASP A 70 -12.21 4.48 7.49
N GLY A 71 -12.57 3.48 6.67
CA GLY A 71 -12.35 2.07 7.00
C GLY A 71 -10.88 1.75 7.28
N VAL A 72 -9.99 2.21 6.41
CA VAL A 72 -8.53 2.03 6.50
C VAL A 72 -7.99 2.59 7.82
N SER A 73 -8.30 3.83 8.15
CA SER A 73 -7.79 4.49 9.35
C SER A 73 -8.32 3.85 10.64
N ILE A 74 -9.57 3.38 10.64
CA ILE A 74 -10.15 2.62 11.74
C ILE A 74 -9.43 1.27 11.92
N GLU A 75 -9.03 0.62 10.83
CA GLU A 75 -8.26 -0.62 10.90
C GLU A 75 -6.84 -0.39 11.43
N VAL A 76 -6.17 0.68 11.00
CA VAL A 76 -4.88 1.07 11.57
C VAL A 76 -4.99 1.26 13.09
N GLU A 77 -6.06 1.89 13.57
CA GLU A 77 -6.33 2.06 15.01
C GLU A 77 -6.45 0.72 15.75
N LYS A 78 -7.19 -0.24 15.18
CA LYS A 78 -7.32 -1.59 15.74
C LYS A 78 -5.97 -2.30 15.80
N TYR A 79 -5.18 -2.25 14.72
CA TYR A 79 -3.86 -2.86 14.70
C TYR A 79 -2.91 -2.20 15.70
N THR A 80 -2.96 -0.88 15.83
CA THR A 80 -2.18 -0.13 16.82
C THR A 80 -2.46 -0.59 18.24
N LYS A 81 -3.72 -0.84 18.61
CA LYS A 81 -4.07 -1.40 19.93
C LYS A 81 -3.45 -2.78 20.14
N ILE A 82 -3.48 -3.64 19.12
CA ILE A 82 -2.90 -5.00 19.20
C ILE A 82 -1.38 -4.93 19.32
N PHE A 83 -0.73 -4.14 18.47
CA PHE A 83 0.72 -3.99 18.44
C PHE A 83 1.25 -3.34 19.72
N SER A 84 0.58 -2.33 20.26
CA SER A 84 0.95 -1.71 21.54
C SER A 84 0.92 -2.71 22.70
N LYS A 85 -0.03 -3.64 22.69
CA LYS A 85 -0.13 -4.70 23.71
C LYS A 85 0.91 -5.80 23.51
N LYS A 86 1.17 -6.21 22.25
CA LYS A 86 2.11 -7.30 21.94
C LYS A 86 3.57 -6.87 22.08
N PHE A 87 3.89 -5.64 21.70
CA PHE A 87 5.24 -5.09 21.64
C PHE A 87 5.39 -3.90 22.58
N THR A 88 5.12 -4.13 23.87
CA THR A 88 5.18 -3.09 24.90
C THR A 88 6.57 -2.45 24.94
N GLY A 89 6.65 -1.15 24.62
CA GLY A 89 7.90 -0.40 24.51
C GLY A 89 8.19 0.13 23.10
N ALA A 90 7.62 -0.51 22.06
CA ALA A 90 7.75 -0.05 20.68
C ALA A 90 6.99 1.27 20.49
N LYS A 91 7.62 2.26 19.85
CA LYS A 91 6.90 3.47 19.43
C LYS A 91 6.23 3.20 18.09
N ILE A 92 4.97 3.62 18.01
CA ILE A 92 4.15 3.49 16.80
C ILE A 92 4.11 4.84 16.10
N HIS A 93 4.36 4.79 14.79
CA HIS A 93 4.37 5.94 13.91
C HIS A 93 3.27 5.80 12.87
N TYR A 94 2.43 6.82 12.70
CA TYR A 94 1.51 6.91 11.58
C TYR A 94 2.14 7.82 10.53
N ILE A 95 2.29 7.29 9.33
CA ILE A 95 2.88 7.99 8.20
C ILE A 95 1.84 8.06 7.09
N GLY A 96 1.55 9.27 6.60
CA GLY A 96 0.58 9.46 5.53
C GLY A 96 0.78 10.77 4.78
N GLY A 97 0.12 10.91 3.63
CA GLY A 97 0.20 12.11 2.80
C GLY A 97 -0.59 13.28 3.37
N LYS A 98 -1.59 12.98 4.20
CA LYS A 98 -2.50 13.95 4.81
C LYS A 98 -3.16 13.39 6.06
N PHE A 99 -3.24 14.19 7.11
CA PHE A 99 -4.06 13.92 8.29
C PHE A 99 -5.23 14.89 8.34
N PHE A 100 -6.43 14.38 8.12
CA PHE A 100 -7.65 15.18 8.24
C PHE A 100 -7.95 15.48 9.71
N PRO A 101 -8.50 16.67 10.05
CA PRO A 101 -8.83 17.03 11.43
C PRO A 101 -9.71 16.01 12.15
N GLU A 102 -10.61 15.34 11.42
CA GLU A 102 -11.50 14.32 11.94
C GLU A 102 -10.77 13.07 12.41
N ALA A 103 -9.57 12.79 11.88
CA ALA A 103 -8.73 11.67 12.28
C ALA A 103 -8.28 11.76 13.74
N GLU A 104 -8.27 12.96 14.34
CA GLU A 104 -7.99 13.16 15.77
C GLU A 104 -8.85 12.29 16.70
N LYS A 105 -10.06 11.93 16.26
CA LYS A 105 -10.99 11.11 17.04
C LYS A 105 -10.56 9.64 17.12
N ILE A 106 -9.75 9.18 16.17
CA ILE A 106 -9.33 7.78 16.07
C ILE A 106 -7.83 7.59 16.26
N VAL A 107 -7.00 8.58 15.94
CA VAL A 107 -5.54 8.45 16.09
C VAL A 107 -5.18 8.48 17.58
N PRO A 108 -4.59 7.41 18.15
CA PRO A 108 -4.29 7.37 19.58
C PRO A 108 -3.25 8.43 19.98
N LYS A 109 -3.42 9.06 21.15
CA LYS A 109 -2.54 10.13 21.64
C LYS A 109 -1.05 9.75 21.75
N GLY A 110 -0.74 8.47 21.92
CA GLY A 110 0.64 7.97 22.06
C GLY A 110 1.37 7.71 20.73
N VAL A 111 0.69 7.88 19.60
CA VAL A 111 1.26 7.64 18.26
C VAL A 111 1.95 8.90 17.75
N LYS A 112 3.15 8.74 17.17
CA LYS A 112 3.83 9.84 16.48
C LYS A 112 3.31 9.95 15.04
N ARG A 113 2.92 11.16 14.62
CA ARG A 113 2.49 11.41 13.24
C ARG A 113 3.64 11.92 12.40
N TYR A 114 3.63 11.56 11.13
CA TYR A 114 4.50 12.10 10.12
C TYR A 114 3.71 12.29 8.84
N GLU A 115 3.41 13.54 8.54
CA GLU A 115 2.75 13.91 7.30
C GLU A 115 3.82 14.21 6.23
N LEU A 116 3.68 13.60 5.06
CA LEU A 116 4.58 13.81 3.93
C LEU A 116 3.74 14.03 2.66
N SER A 117 3.55 15.28 2.26
CA SER A 117 2.66 15.63 1.14
C SER A 117 2.93 14.87 -0.18
N LEU A 118 4.18 14.47 -0.43
CA LEU A 118 4.58 13.69 -1.61
C LEU A 118 3.89 12.33 -1.73
N ILE A 119 3.36 11.78 -0.62
CA ILE A 119 2.78 10.43 -0.56
C ILE A 119 1.25 10.42 -0.51
N LYS A 120 0.62 11.57 -0.79
CA LYS A 120 -0.83 11.64 -1.04
C LYS A 120 -1.23 10.66 -2.13
N GLY A 121 -2.44 10.13 -2.05
CA GLY A 121 -2.94 9.13 -2.99
C GLY A 121 -4.01 9.66 -3.92
N PHE A 122 -4.29 8.88 -4.96
CA PHE A 122 -5.36 9.09 -5.93
C PHE A 122 -5.27 10.47 -6.58
N ASP A 123 -6.39 11.18 -6.74
CA ASP A 123 -6.44 12.48 -7.41
C ASP A 123 -5.63 13.58 -6.71
N GLU A 124 -5.21 13.38 -5.45
CA GLU A 124 -4.28 14.30 -4.77
C GLU A 124 -2.80 14.02 -5.08
N TRP A 125 -2.49 12.95 -5.83
CA TRP A 125 -1.16 12.65 -6.33
C TRP A 125 -0.95 13.22 -7.74
N ASP A 126 0.07 14.05 -7.91
CA ASP A 126 0.30 14.83 -9.14
C ASP A 126 0.42 13.98 -10.41
N LEU A 127 0.87 12.72 -10.33
CA LEU A 127 1.02 11.85 -11.50
C LEU A 127 -0.17 10.92 -11.74
N TYR A 128 -1.19 10.91 -10.88
CA TYR A 128 -2.31 9.97 -10.97
C TYR A 128 -3.04 10.03 -12.31
N LYS A 129 -3.29 11.25 -12.80
CA LYS A 129 -3.91 11.49 -14.11
C LYS A 129 -3.03 11.02 -15.26
N GLU A 130 -1.72 11.25 -15.20
CA GLU A 130 -0.78 10.83 -16.24
C GLU A 130 -0.69 9.29 -16.33
N PHE A 131 -0.75 8.58 -15.20
CA PHE A 131 -0.72 7.12 -15.18
C PHE A 131 -2.00 6.45 -15.68
N PHE A 132 -3.17 6.92 -15.21
CA PHE A 132 -4.41 6.14 -15.36
C PHE A 132 -5.48 6.78 -16.24
N PHE A 133 -5.36 8.08 -16.55
CA PHE A 133 -6.35 8.81 -17.34
C PHE A 133 -5.76 9.45 -18.60
N THR A 134 -4.48 9.19 -18.87
CA THR A 134 -3.79 9.64 -20.08
C THR A 134 -3.38 8.41 -20.88
N LYS A 135 -3.84 8.32 -22.13
CA LYS A 135 -3.43 7.26 -23.04
C LYS A 135 -1.99 7.53 -23.50
N LEU A 136 -1.11 6.59 -23.21
CA LEU A 136 0.29 6.69 -23.61
C LEU A 136 0.51 6.02 -24.97
N GLU A 137 1.49 6.55 -25.69
CA GLU A 137 2.06 5.97 -26.90
C GLU A 137 3.57 5.83 -26.70
N ARG A 138 4.13 4.66 -27.05
CA ARG A 138 5.55 4.36 -26.87
C ARG A 138 6.41 5.41 -27.58
N GLY A 139 7.39 5.94 -26.87
CA GLY A 139 8.32 6.95 -27.40
C GLY A 139 7.71 8.34 -27.57
N SER A 140 6.41 8.54 -27.30
CA SER A 140 5.84 9.89 -27.26
C SER A 140 6.47 10.73 -26.16
N LYS A 141 6.35 12.05 -26.28
CA LYS A 141 6.82 12.99 -25.27
C LYS A 141 6.22 12.69 -23.90
N THR A 142 4.90 12.53 -23.81
CA THR A 142 4.22 12.25 -22.53
C THR A 142 4.67 10.93 -21.90
N TYR A 143 4.95 9.91 -22.71
CA TYR A 143 5.48 8.63 -22.25
C TYR A 143 6.90 8.75 -21.66
N ASN A 144 7.79 9.51 -22.31
CA ASN A 144 9.16 9.72 -21.83
C ASN A 144 9.22 10.68 -20.64
N ASP A 145 8.44 11.75 -20.66
CA ASP A 145 8.37 12.71 -19.55
C ASP A 145 7.85 12.03 -18.27
N LEU A 146 6.91 11.08 -18.38
CA LEU A 146 6.31 10.42 -17.23
C LEU A 146 7.31 9.58 -16.42
N ILE A 147 8.22 8.84 -17.07
CA ILE A 147 9.21 8.03 -16.34
C ILE A 147 10.19 8.91 -15.57
N GLU A 148 10.64 10.03 -16.16
CA GLU A 148 11.54 10.95 -15.47
C GLU A 148 10.87 11.57 -14.24
N LYS A 149 9.63 12.06 -14.38
CA LYS A 149 8.84 12.59 -13.25
C LYS A 149 8.63 11.54 -12.17
N PHE A 150 8.23 10.34 -12.57
CA PHE A 150 7.98 9.22 -11.67
C PHE A 150 9.24 8.82 -10.89
N TRP A 151 10.38 8.70 -11.57
CA TRP A 151 11.64 8.35 -10.94
C TRP A 151 12.13 9.45 -9.99
N ASN A 152 12.08 10.72 -10.41
CA ASN A 152 12.48 11.85 -9.57
C ASN A 152 11.64 11.92 -8.30
N GLN A 153 10.32 11.81 -8.41
CA GLN A 153 9.44 11.82 -7.25
C GLN A 153 9.67 10.59 -6.34
N THR A 154 9.97 9.42 -6.93
CA THR A 154 10.37 8.23 -6.16
C THR A 154 11.63 8.52 -5.33
N LEU A 155 12.67 9.13 -5.91
CA LEU A 155 13.90 9.48 -5.20
C LEU A 155 13.64 10.50 -4.07
N GLU A 156 12.75 11.47 -4.28
CA GLU A 156 12.35 12.43 -3.25
C GLU A 156 11.64 11.77 -2.07
N ILE A 157 10.75 10.81 -2.35
CA ILE A 157 10.07 10.01 -1.32
C ILE A 157 11.08 9.12 -0.59
N VAL A 158 11.97 8.42 -1.31
CA VAL A 158 13.04 7.61 -0.68
C VAL A 158 13.88 8.46 0.27
N ASN A 159 14.24 9.68 -0.14
CA ASN A 159 15.02 10.57 0.71
C ASN A 159 14.24 10.98 1.96
N SER A 160 13.04 11.53 1.80
CA SER A 160 12.25 12.07 2.91
C SER A 160 11.80 10.97 3.87
N LEU A 161 11.16 9.94 3.34
CA LEU A 161 10.63 8.82 4.12
C LEU A 161 11.75 7.96 4.69
N GLY A 162 12.79 7.68 3.90
CA GLY A 162 13.93 6.89 4.35
C GLY A 162 14.71 7.55 5.47
N THR A 163 14.91 8.87 5.40
CA THR A 163 15.52 9.66 6.48
C THR A 163 14.70 9.53 7.75
N TYR A 164 13.38 9.74 7.67
CA TYR A 164 12.49 9.59 8.82
C TYR A 164 12.53 8.18 9.43
N ILE A 165 12.46 7.13 8.59
CA ILE A 165 12.53 5.72 9.02
C ILE A 165 13.82 5.46 9.81
N VAL A 166 14.94 5.92 9.28
CA VAL A 166 16.27 5.65 9.83
C VAL A 166 16.52 6.42 11.13
N GLU A 167 16.17 7.70 11.18
CA GLU A 167 16.26 8.54 12.40
C GLU A 167 15.37 8.02 13.52
N ASN A 168 14.16 7.59 13.18
CA ASN A 168 13.20 7.07 14.14
C ASN A 168 13.39 5.57 14.40
N LYS A 169 14.45 4.93 13.90
CA LYS A 169 14.76 3.50 14.13
C LYS A 169 13.55 2.59 13.87
N ILE A 170 12.80 2.90 12.82
CA ILE A 170 11.69 2.05 12.39
C ILE A 170 12.28 0.75 11.81
N ARG A 171 11.75 -0.40 12.24
CA ARG A 171 12.22 -1.76 11.89
C ARG A 171 11.12 -2.66 11.35
N LEU A 172 9.91 -2.13 11.21
CA LEU A 172 8.79 -2.81 10.56
C LEU A 172 7.92 -1.76 9.88
N LEU A 173 7.66 -1.96 8.59
CA LEU A 173 6.69 -1.17 7.84
C LEU A 173 5.39 -1.99 7.74
N TYR A 174 4.30 -1.44 8.24
CA TYR A 174 2.97 -2.00 8.08
C TYR A 174 2.22 -1.11 7.09
N LEU A 175 2.01 -1.60 5.88
CA LEU A 175 1.33 -0.85 4.82
C LEU A 175 -0.14 -1.21 4.82
N ILE A 176 -0.99 -0.25 4.48
CA ILE A 176 -2.41 -0.51 4.22
C ILE A 176 -2.73 0.04 2.84
N ASN A 177 -3.11 -0.85 1.91
CA ASN A 177 -3.42 -0.58 0.50
C ASN A 177 -2.31 0.04 -0.36
N VAL A 178 -1.20 0.49 0.22
CA VAL A 178 -0.12 1.18 -0.51
C VAL A 178 0.41 0.36 -1.68
N CYS A 179 0.57 -0.96 -1.50
CA CYS A 179 1.04 -1.87 -2.55
C CYS A 179 -0.04 -2.87 -2.97
N SER A 180 -1.31 -2.47 -2.99
CA SER A 180 -2.39 -3.25 -3.63
C SER A 180 -3.35 -2.38 -4.45
N ASN A 181 -3.63 -1.17 -3.98
CA ASN A 181 -4.48 -0.19 -4.66
C ASN A 181 -3.63 0.98 -5.17
N PRO A 182 -3.42 1.16 -6.49
CA PRO A 182 -2.50 2.13 -7.09
C PRO A 182 -2.85 3.61 -6.90
N GLY A 183 -2.93 4.08 -5.66
CA GLY A 183 -3.17 5.48 -5.33
C GLY A 183 -1.92 6.36 -5.49
N ASN A 184 -0.73 5.80 -5.27
CA ASN A 184 0.55 6.49 -5.50
C ASN A 184 1.65 5.46 -5.83
N ILE A 185 2.01 5.36 -7.11
CA ILE A 185 3.02 4.40 -7.57
C ILE A 185 4.41 4.82 -7.10
N SER A 186 4.71 6.13 -7.02
CA SER A 186 6.00 6.63 -6.50
C SER A 186 6.25 6.20 -5.06
N LEU A 187 5.22 6.26 -4.21
CA LEU A 187 5.30 5.74 -2.84
C LEU A 187 5.55 4.23 -2.85
N SER A 188 4.83 3.48 -3.68
CA SER A 188 4.93 2.02 -3.74
C SER A 188 6.34 1.58 -4.12
N LEU A 189 6.90 2.19 -5.17
CA LEU A 189 8.28 1.95 -5.59
C LEU A 189 9.27 2.38 -4.50
N ALA A 190 9.09 3.56 -3.89
CA ALA A 190 9.95 4.02 -2.82
C ALA A 190 9.96 3.07 -1.61
N ILE A 191 8.81 2.50 -1.23
CA ILE A 191 8.72 1.50 -0.16
C ILE A 191 9.44 0.20 -0.53
N VAL A 192 9.28 -0.28 -1.77
CA VAL A 192 10.03 -1.44 -2.27
C VAL A 192 11.53 -1.19 -2.14
N LEU A 193 12.03 -0.06 -2.65
CA LEU A 193 13.44 0.31 -2.57
C LEU A 193 13.92 0.42 -1.12
N LEU A 194 13.22 1.17 -0.27
CA LEU A 194 13.58 1.33 1.13
C LEU A 194 13.62 -0.01 1.87
N SER A 195 12.62 -0.87 1.65
CA SER A 195 12.57 -2.19 2.31
C SER A 195 13.73 -3.10 1.87
N GLU A 196 14.02 -3.18 0.57
CA GLU A 196 15.05 -4.07 0.03
C GLU A 196 16.46 -3.56 0.38
N PHE A 197 16.71 -2.25 0.27
CA PHE A 197 18.04 -1.67 0.54
C PHE A 197 18.37 -1.51 2.02
N LEU A 198 17.37 -1.26 2.87
CA LEU A 198 17.55 -1.16 4.32
C LEU A 198 17.26 -2.48 5.06
N GLU A 199 16.86 -3.53 4.32
CA GLU A 199 16.47 -4.85 4.84
C GLU A 199 15.38 -4.74 5.93
N ILE A 200 14.38 -3.88 5.71
CA ILE A 200 13.28 -3.66 6.65
C ILE A 200 12.10 -4.56 6.28
N PRO A 201 11.66 -5.44 7.20
CA PRO A 201 10.46 -6.24 6.99
C PRO A 201 9.21 -5.41 6.73
N VAL A 202 8.34 -5.93 5.87
CA VAL A 202 7.08 -5.29 5.46
C VAL A 202 5.92 -6.24 5.68
N ILE A 203 4.86 -5.76 6.31
CA ILE A 203 3.53 -6.38 6.27
C ILE A 203 2.68 -5.51 5.36
N ASN A 204 2.31 -6.02 4.19
CA ASN A 204 1.46 -5.36 3.23
C ASN A 204 0.02 -5.83 3.43
N ASN A 205 -0.81 -4.98 4.04
CA ASN A 205 -2.21 -5.29 4.31
C ASN A 205 -3.10 -4.75 3.18
N ASN A 206 -3.74 -5.68 2.47
CA ASN A 206 -4.45 -5.44 1.24
C ASN A 206 -5.95 -5.62 1.47
N HIS A 207 -6.67 -4.53 1.27
CA HIS A 207 -8.14 -4.51 1.31
C HIS A 207 -8.69 -4.47 -0.11
N ASP A 208 -8.01 -3.70 -0.96
CA ASP A 208 -8.40 -3.44 -2.34
C ASP A 208 -7.23 -3.75 -3.28
N PHE A 209 -7.51 -4.48 -4.35
CA PHE A 209 -6.57 -4.66 -5.45
C PHE A 209 -7.00 -3.93 -6.72
N TYR A 210 -6.04 -3.49 -7.53
CA TYR A 210 -6.35 -2.81 -8.79
C TYR A 210 -7.16 -3.68 -9.78
N TRP A 211 -6.98 -5.00 -9.74
CA TRP A 211 -7.69 -5.94 -10.60
C TRP A 211 -9.14 -6.22 -10.13
N GLU A 212 -9.54 -5.79 -8.93
CA GLU A 212 -10.88 -6.06 -8.37
C GLU A 212 -11.97 -5.29 -9.11
N GLY A 213 -12.58 -5.93 -10.10
CA GLY A 213 -13.53 -5.26 -10.99
C GLY A 213 -12.84 -4.29 -11.95
N GLY A 214 -11.59 -4.57 -12.32
CA GLY A 214 -10.85 -3.83 -13.33
C GLY A 214 -10.39 -4.77 -14.45
N ASN A 215 -10.60 -4.36 -15.70
CA ASN A 215 -10.25 -5.13 -16.88
C ASN A 215 -9.66 -4.24 -17.97
N SER A 216 -8.73 -4.80 -18.74
CA SER A 216 -8.26 -4.17 -19.97
C SER A 216 -9.37 -4.14 -21.04
N GLU A 217 -9.30 -3.19 -21.98
CA GLU A 217 -10.24 -3.16 -23.11
C GLU A 217 -10.25 -4.47 -23.93
N ILE A 218 -9.09 -5.12 -24.01
CA ILE A 218 -8.93 -6.39 -24.74
C ILE A 218 -9.65 -7.50 -23.97
N ASP A 219 -9.42 -7.61 -22.66
CA ASP A 219 -10.10 -8.60 -21.82
C ASP A 219 -11.62 -8.45 -21.88
N LYS A 220 -12.12 -7.21 -21.81
CA LYS A 220 -13.57 -6.96 -21.89
C LYS A 220 -14.16 -7.47 -23.19
N LYS A 221 -13.49 -7.25 -24.32
CA LYS A 221 -13.95 -7.73 -25.64
C LYS A 221 -13.92 -9.26 -25.72
N ILE A 222 -12.82 -9.88 -25.32
CA ILE A 222 -12.63 -11.34 -25.42
C ILE A 222 -13.59 -12.09 -24.49
N LYS A 223 -13.78 -11.59 -23.27
CA LYS A 223 -14.58 -12.24 -22.22
C LYS A 223 -16.02 -11.71 -22.16
N SER A 224 -16.40 -10.79 -23.05
CA SER A 224 -17.71 -10.12 -23.08
C SER A 224 -18.12 -9.53 -21.71
N LEU A 225 -17.17 -8.83 -21.07
CA LEU A 225 -17.39 -8.22 -19.75
C LEU A 225 -17.94 -6.80 -19.89
N SER A 226 -18.77 -6.39 -18.93
CA SER A 226 -19.21 -5.01 -18.77
C SER A 226 -18.10 -4.12 -18.20
N ASP A 227 -18.29 -2.81 -18.28
CA ASP A 227 -17.38 -1.85 -17.64
C ASP A 227 -17.34 -2.07 -16.12
N GLY A 228 -16.12 -2.07 -15.59
CA GLY A 228 -15.83 -2.21 -14.17
C GLY A 228 -15.38 -0.90 -13.55
N PRO A 229 -15.57 -0.71 -12.22
CA PRO A 229 -15.19 0.51 -11.54
C PRO A 229 -13.68 0.78 -11.54
N ARG A 230 -12.84 -0.22 -11.84
CA ARG A 230 -11.38 -0.13 -11.82
C ARG A 230 -10.72 -0.27 -13.19
N ASP A 231 -11.50 -0.29 -14.27
CA ASP A 231 -10.96 -0.44 -15.63
C ASP A 231 -9.94 0.65 -16.00
N PHE A 232 -10.07 1.84 -15.39
CA PHE A 232 -9.14 2.95 -15.62
C PHE A 232 -7.70 2.65 -15.17
N PHE A 233 -7.47 1.70 -14.25
CA PHE A 233 -6.11 1.25 -13.94
C PHE A 233 -5.44 0.54 -15.14
N PHE A 234 -6.24 0.02 -16.08
CA PHE A 234 -5.79 -0.71 -17.26
C PHE A 234 -5.70 0.16 -18.51
N THR A 235 -5.86 1.49 -18.40
CA THR A 235 -5.79 2.44 -19.53
C THR A 235 -4.57 2.21 -20.43
N ASN A 236 -3.43 1.86 -19.82
CA ASN A 236 -2.16 1.64 -20.51
C ASN A 236 -1.68 0.18 -20.50
N ALA A 237 -2.58 -0.79 -20.29
CA ALA A 237 -2.25 -2.22 -20.25
C ALA A 237 -1.64 -2.78 -21.55
N HIS A 238 -1.82 -2.08 -22.67
CA HIS A 238 -1.20 -2.42 -23.97
C HIS A 238 0.30 -2.10 -24.04
N ILE A 239 0.83 -1.27 -23.12
CA ILE A 239 2.24 -0.89 -23.04
C ILE A 239 2.88 -1.68 -21.90
N GLY A 240 3.41 -2.85 -22.22
CA GLY A 240 3.93 -3.81 -21.24
C GLY A 240 4.98 -3.22 -20.30
N GLU A 241 5.90 -2.40 -20.79
CA GLU A 241 6.97 -1.79 -19.98
C GLU A 241 6.47 -0.75 -18.96
N VAL A 242 5.27 -0.19 -19.16
CA VAL A 242 4.60 0.68 -18.17
C VAL A 242 3.74 -0.16 -17.25
N PHE A 243 2.88 -1.01 -17.81
CA PHE A 243 1.89 -1.75 -17.05
C PHE A 243 2.50 -2.83 -16.16
N SER A 244 3.59 -3.46 -16.59
CA SER A 244 4.33 -4.44 -15.78
C SER A 244 4.84 -3.83 -14.46
N ILE A 245 5.08 -2.51 -14.40
CA ILE A 245 5.42 -1.84 -13.14
C ILE A 245 4.27 -1.94 -12.14
N ILE A 246 3.02 -1.81 -12.60
CA ILE A 246 1.84 -1.99 -11.75
C ILE A 246 1.73 -3.47 -11.33
N GLU A 247 1.87 -4.40 -12.28
CA GLU A 247 1.79 -5.83 -11.99
C GLU A 247 2.86 -6.29 -10.98
N VAL A 248 4.06 -5.69 -11.05
CA VAL A 248 5.19 -6.01 -10.17
C VAL A 248 5.06 -5.38 -8.79
N LEU A 249 4.55 -4.15 -8.69
CA LEU A 249 4.48 -3.41 -7.42
C LEU A 249 3.21 -3.70 -6.61
N PHE A 250 2.13 -4.19 -7.23
CA PHE A 250 0.80 -4.31 -6.62
C PHE A 250 0.24 -5.75 -6.62
N PRO A 251 0.74 -6.65 -5.76
CA PRO A 251 1.74 -6.42 -4.72
C PRO A 251 3.14 -6.93 -5.06
N TRP A 252 4.14 -6.30 -4.44
CA TRP A 252 5.53 -6.76 -4.49
C TRP A 252 5.72 -8.12 -3.80
N ASP A 253 6.42 -9.04 -4.47
CA ASP A 253 6.83 -10.33 -3.90
C ASP A 253 8.31 -10.31 -3.45
N SER A 254 8.52 -10.48 -2.14
CA SER A 254 9.84 -10.51 -1.53
C SER A 254 9.86 -11.35 -0.25
N LYS A 255 11.04 -11.84 0.15
CA LYS A 255 11.21 -12.70 1.34
C LYS A 255 11.09 -11.92 2.65
N ILE A 256 11.27 -10.61 2.62
CA ILE A 256 11.04 -9.71 3.77
C ILE A 256 9.62 -9.12 3.78
N TRP A 257 8.77 -9.51 2.82
CA TRP A 257 7.39 -9.06 2.70
C TRP A 257 6.43 -10.19 3.07
N ILE A 258 5.38 -9.85 3.81
CA ILE A 258 4.21 -10.69 4.02
C ILE A 258 3.00 -9.91 3.49
N ASN A 259 2.25 -10.53 2.59
CA ASN A 259 0.97 -10.01 2.12
C ASN A 259 -0.15 -10.57 2.99
N VAL A 260 -0.89 -9.69 3.65
CA VAL A 260 -2.08 -10.06 4.42
C VAL A 260 -3.31 -9.53 3.71
N ASN A 261 -4.30 -10.38 3.50
CA ASN A 261 -5.48 -10.08 2.68
C ASN A 261 -6.75 -10.29 3.49
N ILE A 262 -7.83 -9.58 3.13
CA ILE A 262 -9.08 -9.62 3.89
C ILE A 262 -9.94 -10.85 3.61
N ASN A 263 -9.65 -11.61 2.55
CA ASN A 263 -10.40 -12.81 2.19
C ASN A 263 -9.54 -13.85 1.44
N ASN A 264 -10.04 -15.09 1.38
CA ASN A 264 -9.33 -16.19 0.73
C ASN A 264 -9.23 -16.02 -0.80
N GLN A 265 -10.18 -15.36 -1.46
CA GLN A 265 -10.13 -15.17 -2.92
C GLN A 265 -8.91 -14.34 -3.32
N GLN A 266 -8.58 -13.30 -2.54
CA GLN A 266 -7.36 -12.51 -2.71
C GLN A 266 -6.11 -13.36 -2.48
N ASN A 267 -6.10 -14.25 -1.47
CA ASN A 267 -4.97 -15.17 -1.26
C ASN A 267 -4.76 -16.10 -2.46
N GLU A 268 -5.82 -16.75 -2.93
CA GLU A 268 -5.77 -17.67 -4.07
C GLU A 268 -5.31 -16.95 -5.34
N HIS A 269 -5.73 -15.70 -5.55
CA HIS A 269 -5.24 -14.90 -6.68
C HIS A 269 -3.72 -14.67 -6.58
N LEU A 270 -3.21 -14.18 -5.44
CA LEU A 270 -1.78 -13.94 -5.28
C LEU A 270 -0.95 -15.22 -5.44
N ILE A 271 -1.44 -16.35 -4.94
CA ILE A 271 -0.71 -17.62 -4.98
C ILE A 271 -0.77 -18.25 -6.38
N ASN A 272 -1.97 -18.43 -6.94
CA ASN A 272 -2.16 -19.24 -8.15
C ASN A 272 -2.01 -18.43 -9.44
N ILE A 273 -2.29 -17.12 -9.39
CA ILE A 273 -2.19 -16.24 -10.57
C ILE A 273 -0.86 -15.49 -10.56
N ASN A 274 -0.53 -14.80 -9.45
CA ASN A 274 0.72 -14.02 -9.38
C ASN A 274 1.95 -14.89 -9.02
N GLY A 275 1.75 -16.14 -8.58
CA GLY A 275 2.85 -17.04 -8.23
C GLY A 275 3.56 -16.69 -6.92
N HIS A 276 2.90 -15.98 -6.00
CA HIS A 276 3.48 -15.62 -4.71
C HIS A 276 3.64 -16.86 -3.84
N ASN A 277 4.73 -16.91 -3.07
CA ASN A 277 4.96 -18.01 -2.13
C ASN A 277 3.84 -18.06 -1.07
N PRO A 278 3.11 -19.19 -0.93
CA PRO A 278 2.02 -19.33 0.04
C PRO A 278 2.41 -19.05 1.49
N ALA A 279 3.67 -19.29 1.86
CA ALA A 279 4.16 -19.02 3.22
C ALA A 279 4.21 -17.53 3.58
N ARG A 280 4.09 -16.64 2.58
CA ARG A 280 4.12 -15.17 2.74
C ARG A 280 2.77 -14.52 2.42
N VAL A 281 1.73 -15.32 2.21
CA VAL A 281 0.37 -14.85 1.94
C VAL A 281 -0.53 -15.36 3.07
N LYS A 282 -1.29 -14.47 3.71
CA LYS A 282 -2.14 -14.85 4.84
C LYS A 282 -3.44 -14.08 4.88
N GLU A 283 -4.53 -14.75 5.22
CA GLU A 283 -5.77 -14.05 5.55
C GLU A 283 -5.69 -13.37 6.92
N ILE A 284 -6.00 -12.08 6.96
CA ILE A 284 -6.38 -11.35 8.17
C ILE A 284 -7.74 -10.72 7.87
N GLY A 285 -8.81 -11.45 8.20
CA GLY A 285 -10.17 -10.98 7.96
C GLY A 285 -10.50 -9.70 8.73
N THR A 286 -11.52 -8.98 8.26
CA THR A 286 -12.01 -7.77 8.90
C THR A 286 -12.73 -8.10 10.20
N ALA A 287 -12.08 -7.86 11.34
CA ALA A 287 -12.69 -8.06 12.65
C ALA A 287 -13.48 -6.80 13.07
N VAL A 288 -14.77 -6.96 13.34
CA VAL A 288 -15.62 -5.93 13.97
C VAL A 288 -15.64 -6.18 15.47
N ASP A 289 -15.26 -5.18 16.27
CA ASP A 289 -15.36 -5.25 17.72
C ASP A 289 -16.83 -5.17 18.14
N THR A 290 -17.45 -6.34 18.38
CA THR A 290 -18.86 -6.46 18.75
C THR A 290 -19.18 -5.88 20.14
N THR A 291 -18.17 -5.58 20.96
CA THR A 291 -18.37 -4.95 22.28
C THR A 291 -18.56 -3.44 22.16
N ILE A 292 -17.94 -2.82 21.15
CA ILE A 292 -18.08 -1.40 20.81
C ILE A 292 -19.26 -1.21 19.84
N TYR A 293 -19.38 -2.07 18.84
CA TYR A 293 -20.49 -2.09 17.88
C TYR A 293 -21.58 -3.06 18.37
N ARG A 294 -22.33 -2.64 19.40
CA ARG A 294 -23.44 -3.42 19.94
C ARG A 294 -24.49 -3.70 18.87
N ASN A 295 -25.08 -4.89 18.92
CA ASN A 295 -26.31 -5.22 18.18
C ASN A 295 -27.35 -4.11 18.44
N THR A 296 -27.72 -3.38 17.38
CA THR A 296 -28.79 -2.38 17.44
C THR A 296 -30.07 -3.04 17.96
N SER A 297 -30.79 -2.37 18.85
CA SER A 297 -32.02 -2.93 19.43
C SER A 297 -33.00 -3.30 18.32
N LYS A 298 -33.83 -4.34 18.52
CA LYS A 298 -34.82 -4.81 17.55
C LYS A 298 -35.68 -3.65 17.01
N ARG A 299 -36.03 -2.71 17.89
CA ARG A 299 -36.77 -1.48 17.57
C ARG A 299 -35.99 -0.51 16.67
N LYS A 300 -34.68 -0.37 16.88
CA LYS A 300 -33.83 0.49 16.04
C LYS A 300 -33.60 -0.14 14.65
N LYS A 301 -33.48 -1.47 14.56
CA LYS A 301 -33.46 -2.20 13.28
C LYS A 301 -34.77 -2.05 12.51
N ILE A 302 -35.92 -2.20 13.19
CA ILE A 302 -37.24 -1.97 12.59
C ILE A 302 -37.40 -0.52 12.11
N ASN A 303 -36.97 0.47 12.89
CA ASN A 303 -37.02 1.87 12.47
C ASN A 303 -36.10 2.17 11.28
N THR A 304 -34.89 1.61 11.24
CA THR A 304 -34.02 1.74 10.07
C THR A 304 -34.62 1.07 8.84
N PHE A 305 -35.29 -0.08 9.01
CA PHE A 305 -36.03 -0.75 7.94
C PHE A 305 -37.18 0.12 7.41
N TYR A 306 -38.00 0.71 8.29
CA TYR A 306 -39.05 1.66 7.88
C TYR A 306 -38.50 2.92 7.21
N GLN A 307 -37.35 3.43 7.66
CA GLN A 307 -36.69 4.55 7.00
C GLN A 307 -36.23 4.17 5.58
N PHE A 308 -35.72 2.95 5.39
CA PHE A 308 -35.38 2.44 4.07
C PHE A 308 -36.62 2.22 3.19
N GLU A 309 -37.70 1.66 3.73
CA GLU A 309 -38.98 1.58 3.01
C GLU A 309 -39.51 2.95 2.60
N GLN A 310 -39.39 3.98 3.44
CA GLN A 310 -39.80 5.34 3.08
C GLN A 310 -38.92 5.98 2.00
N VAL A 311 -37.63 5.65 1.97
CA VAL A 311 -36.73 6.07 0.89
C VAL A 311 -37.12 5.37 -0.42
N LEU A 312 -37.40 4.08 -0.38
CA LEU A 312 -37.76 3.28 -1.54
C LEU A 312 -39.20 3.53 -2.02
N SER A 313 -40.13 3.86 -1.13
CA SER A 313 -41.52 4.17 -1.48
C SER A 313 -41.66 5.49 -2.24
N ARG A 314 -40.66 6.38 -2.17
CA ARG A 314 -40.59 7.57 -3.04
C ARG A 314 -40.37 7.24 -4.51
N TYR A 315 -39.93 6.02 -4.83
CA TYR A 315 -39.79 5.53 -6.22
C TYR A 315 -41.02 4.76 -6.71
N SER A 316 -42.05 4.57 -5.87
CA SER A 316 -43.29 3.89 -6.27
C SER A 316 -44.07 4.64 -7.36
N GLY A 317 -43.88 5.96 -7.50
CA GLY A 317 -44.47 6.77 -8.56
C GLY A 317 -43.63 6.90 -9.84
N THR A 318 -42.43 6.30 -9.90
CA THR A 318 -41.51 6.35 -11.06
C THR A 318 -41.25 4.98 -11.68
N LEU A 319 -41.84 3.92 -11.13
CA LEU A 319 -41.89 2.59 -11.75
C LEU A 319 -43.20 2.43 -12.53
N ILE A 320 -43.28 3.11 -13.68
CA ILE A 320 -44.10 2.73 -14.85
C ILE A 320 -43.20 2.82 -16.08
#